data_AF-A0A9E3L4E8-F1
#
_entry.id   AF-A0A9E3L4E8-F1
#
_cell.length_a   1.000
_cell.length_b   1.000
_cell.length_c   1.000
_cell.angle_alpha   90.00
_cell.angle_beta   90.00
_cell.angle_gamma   90.00
#
_symmetry.space_group_name_H-M   'P 1'
#
loop_
_entity.id
_entity.type
_entity.pdbx_description
1 polymer ?
#
loop_
_entity_poly.entity_id
_entity_poly.type
_entity_poly.pdbx_seq_one_letter_code
_entity_poly.pdbx_strand_id
1 'polypeptide(L)'
;MKKSQLVFWMLVGLLLAACSTGNENDVQPKPFVNLAVAKIYKGTQSPGDVWTWALDKEQGHMMATWDYGTFDDTSDDIEIEGTFEQFPSGFLKVIITKVTPTTDEIKTDGSAWFYALEVPGMAMIIKPEGSIKGDVIALVAQGDCSSIPGTYNYIIAAPGDRSTYNPVSDEAFGYLEVSNNGSNYALAGFKFSLDCIDGGNCTTTGPINGLPTATCVGGGEVVIKDGGNTVAEGQFTNGGVMMMDFGYGNGGVFALKAGAAATKASLLGNTYAGVAYMPKNNNDQTVPVQLSFFENDLGNMIGTGYPFTDIEKAIVSNDEGAIVLVDDVINGRVLGSMNFDEFSDVSPMAAALLVNGNNQIMILSSYDEKSYDPFILILVKQN
;
A
#
# COMPACT_ATOMS: atom_id res chain seq x y z
N MET A 1 -66.40 2.12 -7.39
CA MET A 1 -65.21 2.85 -7.87
C MET A 1 -64.72 3.76 -6.75
N LYS A 2 -63.43 3.61 -6.37
CA LYS A 2 -62.47 4.58 -5.78
C LYS A 2 -63.07 5.90 -5.26
N LYS A 3 -62.82 6.38 -4.03
CA LYS A 3 -61.50 6.68 -3.41
C LYS A 3 -61.71 7.36 -2.02
N SER A 4 -60.74 7.19 -1.11
CA SER A 4 -60.29 8.18 -0.07
C SER A 4 -61.24 8.45 1.12
N GLN A 5 -60.85 8.62 2.40
CA GLN A 5 -59.55 8.90 3.04
C GLN A 5 -59.67 8.74 4.57
N LEU A 6 -58.57 8.29 5.19
CA LEU A 6 -58.01 8.62 6.53
C LEU A 6 -58.92 8.70 7.79
N VAL A 7 -58.70 7.78 8.73
CA VAL A 7 -58.85 7.99 10.20
C VAL A 7 -57.85 7.09 10.96
N PHE A 8 -56.95 7.69 11.77
CA PHE A 8 -56.39 7.31 13.10
C PHE A 8 -55.01 7.98 13.27
N TRP A 9 -54.76 8.97 14.15
CA TRP A 9 -54.71 9.08 15.64
C TRP A 9 -53.48 8.44 16.34
N MET A 10 -52.93 9.24 17.30
CA MET A 10 -51.81 9.08 18.26
C MET A 10 -50.43 9.52 17.74
N LEU A 11 -49.78 10.62 18.17
CA LEU A 11 -49.66 11.40 19.42
C LEU A 11 -48.87 10.72 20.57
N VAL A 12 -47.86 11.47 21.05
CA VAL A 12 -47.04 11.36 22.28
C VAL A 12 -45.83 10.40 22.20
N GLY A 13 -44.58 10.80 22.45
CA GLY A 13 -44.03 12.10 22.85
C GLY A 13 -42.57 11.92 23.29
N LEU A 14 -41.77 12.98 23.25
CA LEU A 14 -40.59 13.11 24.12
C LEU A 14 -40.14 14.58 24.20
N LEU A 15 -40.57 15.18 25.33
CA LEU A 15 -39.86 16.14 26.19
C LEU A 15 -39.05 17.27 25.55
N LEU A 16 -39.63 18.47 25.61
CA LEU A 16 -38.90 19.72 25.78
C LEU A 16 -38.73 20.04 27.28
N ALA A 17 -37.51 20.50 27.57
CA ALA A 17 -37.10 21.40 28.65
C ALA A 17 -36.93 20.85 30.07
N ALA A 18 -35.66 20.65 30.44
CA ALA A 18 -35.13 21.22 31.67
C ALA A 18 -33.93 22.11 31.32
N CYS A 19 -34.07 23.41 31.61
CA CYS A 19 -33.01 24.39 31.52
C CYS A 19 -31.85 24.01 32.46
N SER A 20 -30.67 23.78 31.88
CA SER A 20 -29.40 23.91 32.58
C SER A 20 -28.78 25.21 32.14
N THR A 21 -28.75 26.20 33.03
CA THR A 21 -27.77 27.29 32.95
C THR A 21 -26.41 26.70 33.32
N GLY A 22 -25.77 26.06 32.34
CA GLY A 22 -24.41 25.51 32.42
C GLY A 22 -23.49 26.28 31.48
N ASN A 23 -22.30 26.61 31.97
CA ASN A 23 -21.28 27.47 31.37
C ASN A 23 -21.09 27.36 29.85
N GLU A 24 -20.75 28.48 29.21
CA GLU A 24 -20.21 28.59 27.83
C GLU A 24 -18.86 27.86 27.61
N ASN A 25 -18.53 26.85 28.41
CA ASN A 25 -17.32 26.04 28.30
C ASN A 25 -17.63 24.53 28.42
N ASP A 26 -18.79 24.07 27.94
CA ASP A 26 -18.94 22.66 27.59
C ASP A 26 -18.09 22.39 26.34
N VAL A 27 -16.79 22.22 26.57
CA VAL A 27 -15.85 21.64 25.62
C VAL A 27 -16.39 20.24 25.35
N GLN A 28 -17.12 20.09 24.24
CA GLN A 28 -17.46 18.79 23.68
C GLN A 28 -16.19 17.93 23.73
N PRO A 29 -16.25 16.71 24.30
CA PRO A 29 -15.06 15.85 24.34
C PRO A 29 -14.51 15.76 22.92
N LYS A 30 -13.23 16.11 22.76
CA LYS A 30 -12.59 16.04 21.44
C LYS A 30 -12.74 14.60 20.92
N PRO A 31 -13.09 14.40 19.65
CA PRO A 31 -13.12 13.07 19.08
C PRO A 31 -11.71 12.46 19.17
N PHE A 32 -11.64 11.12 19.30
CA PHE A 32 -10.36 10.41 19.45
C PHE A 32 -9.39 10.75 18.30
N VAL A 33 -9.91 10.82 17.08
CA VAL A 33 -9.23 11.34 15.89
C VAL A 33 -9.98 12.57 15.38
N ASN A 34 -9.25 13.66 15.10
CA ASN A 34 -9.81 14.82 14.42
C ASN A 34 -9.74 14.63 12.89
N LEU A 35 -10.82 14.13 12.30
CA LEU A 35 -10.90 13.87 10.85
C LEU A 35 -10.68 15.11 9.97
N ALA A 36 -10.79 16.33 10.50
CA ALA A 36 -10.53 17.55 9.73
C ALA A 36 -9.05 17.80 9.46
N VAL A 37 -8.15 17.20 10.25
CA VAL A 37 -6.69 17.32 10.11
C VAL A 37 -6.00 15.97 9.91
N ALA A 38 -6.71 14.86 10.18
CA ALA A 38 -6.18 13.52 9.99
C ALA A 38 -5.86 13.25 8.52
N LYS A 39 -4.76 12.54 8.29
CA LYS A 39 -4.45 12.01 6.97
C LYS A 39 -5.19 10.70 6.76
N ILE A 40 -5.94 10.62 5.66
CA ILE A 40 -6.70 9.43 5.31
C ILE A 40 -5.92 8.58 4.30
N TYR A 41 -5.79 7.29 4.60
CA TYR A 41 -5.20 6.27 3.75
C TYR A 41 -6.24 5.18 3.51
N LYS A 42 -6.31 4.68 2.29
CA LYS A 42 -7.21 3.62 1.88
C LYS A 42 -6.43 2.51 1.20
N GLY A 43 -6.87 1.28 1.34
CA GLY A 43 -6.36 0.16 0.57
C GLY A 43 -7.26 -1.05 0.74
N THR A 44 -6.84 -2.16 0.16
CA THR A 44 -7.65 -3.36 -0.03
C THR A 44 -6.78 -4.58 0.21
N GLN A 45 -7.36 -5.63 0.78
CA GLN A 45 -6.66 -6.89 1.08
C GLN A 45 -7.28 -8.10 0.34
N SER A 46 -8.47 -7.91 -0.22
CA SER A 46 -9.18 -8.69 -1.24
C SER A 46 -10.28 -7.75 -1.81
N PRO A 47 -10.90 -8.00 -2.98
CA PRO A 47 -12.03 -7.22 -3.47
C PRO A 47 -13.17 -7.36 -2.49
N GLY A 48 -13.64 -6.22 -2.01
CA GLY A 48 -14.62 -6.15 -0.93
C GLY A 48 -14.01 -5.98 0.47
N ASP A 49 -12.73 -6.29 0.69
CA ASP A 49 -12.04 -6.01 1.95
C ASP A 49 -11.41 -4.61 1.88
N VAL A 50 -12.05 -3.61 2.49
CA VAL A 50 -11.56 -2.24 2.46
C VAL A 50 -10.97 -1.85 3.81
N TRP A 51 -9.73 -1.38 3.76
CA TRP A 51 -9.06 -0.75 4.88
C TRP A 51 -9.10 0.76 4.72
N THR A 52 -9.68 1.45 5.69
CA THR A 52 -9.56 2.91 5.80
C THR A 52 -8.82 3.26 7.08
N TRP A 53 -7.81 4.11 6.98
CA TRP A 53 -6.98 4.55 8.09
C TRP A 53 -6.96 6.07 8.18
N ALA A 54 -7.19 6.61 9.35
CA ALA A 54 -7.08 8.02 9.66
C ALA A 54 -5.96 8.23 10.69
N LEU A 55 -4.92 8.96 10.30
CA LEU A 55 -3.78 9.31 11.17
C LEU A 55 -3.87 10.77 11.60
N ASP A 56 -4.17 11.00 12.88
CA ASP A 56 -4.10 12.30 13.54
C ASP A 56 -2.73 12.47 14.19
N LYS A 57 -1.83 13.15 13.46
CA LYS A 57 -0.46 13.42 13.92
C LYS A 57 -0.38 14.48 15.01
N GLU A 58 -1.39 15.33 15.16
CA GLU A 58 -1.41 16.33 16.22
C GLU A 58 -1.68 15.69 17.58
N GLN A 59 -2.52 14.66 17.58
CA GLN A 59 -2.88 13.91 18.79
C GLN A 59 -2.03 12.63 18.99
N GLY A 60 -1.36 12.13 17.95
CA GLY A 60 -0.66 10.84 17.99
C GLY A 60 -1.63 9.65 18.01
N HIS A 61 -2.80 9.82 17.41
CA HIS A 61 -3.91 8.87 17.45
C HIS A 61 -4.26 8.39 16.04
N MET A 62 -4.65 7.13 15.93
CA MET A 62 -5.14 6.52 14.70
C MET A 62 -6.53 5.94 14.88
N MET A 63 -7.30 5.93 13.81
CA MET A 63 -8.53 5.14 13.69
C MET A 63 -8.48 4.38 12.37
N ALA A 64 -8.85 3.10 12.40
CA ALA A 64 -8.90 2.26 11.22
C ALA A 64 -10.23 1.52 11.18
N THR A 65 -10.76 1.33 9.98
CA THR A 65 -11.93 0.50 9.73
C THR A 65 -11.50 -0.59 8.75
N TRP A 66 -11.82 -1.83 9.08
CA TRP A 66 -11.71 -2.97 8.20
C TRP A 66 -13.11 -3.48 7.89
N ASP A 67 -13.53 -3.26 6.65
CA ASP A 67 -14.73 -3.88 6.07
C ASP A 67 -14.33 -5.29 5.60
N TYR A 68 -15.01 -6.33 6.09
CA TYR A 68 -14.65 -7.73 5.83
C TYR A 68 -15.61 -8.34 4.79
N GLY A 69 -15.16 -8.42 3.55
CA GLY A 69 -15.71 -9.32 2.56
C GLY A 69 -16.96 -8.84 1.83
N THR A 70 -17.56 -7.69 2.19
CA THR A 70 -18.68 -7.11 1.45
C THR A 70 -18.82 -5.60 1.63
N PHE A 71 -18.30 -4.83 0.66
CA PHE A 71 -18.39 -3.35 0.55
C PHE A 71 -19.74 -2.70 0.94
N ASP A 72 -20.86 -3.40 0.77
CA ASP A 72 -22.20 -2.87 1.02
C ASP A 72 -22.76 -3.24 2.42
N ASP A 73 -22.09 -4.11 3.18
CA ASP A 73 -22.55 -4.58 4.49
C ASP A 73 -21.65 -4.09 5.63
N THR A 74 -21.88 -2.86 6.07
CA THR A 74 -21.12 -2.25 7.19
C THR A 74 -21.42 -2.91 8.56
N SER A 75 -22.12 -4.04 8.62
CA SER A 75 -22.50 -4.70 9.88
C SER A 75 -21.42 -5.63 10.43
N ASP A 76 -20.43 -5.98 9.61
CA ASP A 76 -19.26 -6.76 10.01
C ASP A 76 -17.97 -5.92 10.12
N ASP A 77 -18.05 -4.62 9.81
CA ASP A 77 -16.95 -3.66 9.98
C ASP A 77 -16.29 -3.75 11.36
N ILE A 78 -14.97 -3.89 11.35
CA ILE A 78 -14.13 -3.83 12.53
C ILE A 78 -13.50 -2.44 12.63
N GLU A 79 -13.90 -1.68 13.63
CA GLU A 79 -13.26 -0.42 13.99
C GLU A 79 -12.12 -0.66 14.99
N ILE A 80 -10.97 -0.07 14.71
CA ILE A 80 -9.75 -0.16 15.51
C ILE A 80 -9.31 1.26 15.86
N GLU A 81 -9.05 1.52 17.14
CA GLU A 81 -8.41 2.75 17.60
C GLU A 81 -7.04 2.42 18.19
N GLY A 82 -6.09 3.33 18.00
CA GLY A 82 -4.76 3.18 18.55
C GLY A 82 -4.03 4.50 18.75
N THR A 83 -2.89 4.39 19.40
CA THR A 83 -1.90 5.48 19.52
C THR A 83 -0.66 5.11 18.72
N PHE A 84 0.10 6.10 18.28
CA PHE A 84 1.34 5.83 17.56
C PHE A 84 2.47 6.78 17.91
N GLU A 85 3.70 6.27 17.74
CA GLU A 85 4.94 7.03 17.86
C GLU A 85 5.82 6.77 16.64
N GLN A 86 6.49 7.80 16.14
CA GLN A 86 7.46 7.68 15.05
C GLN A 86 8.87 7.50 15.60
N PHE A 87 9.58 6.48 15.11
CA PHE A 87 10.94 6.16 15.51
C PHE A 87 11.97 6.73 14.52
N PRO A 88 13.25 6.87 14.94
CA PRO A 88 14.36 7.28 14.07
C PRO A 88 14.53 6.45 12.80
N SER A 89 14.08 5.19 12.78
CA SER A 89 14.08 4.34 11.57
C SER A 89 13.06 4.78 10.52
N GLY A 90 12.19 5.73 10.85
CA GLY A 90 11.09 6.19 10.00
C GLY A 90 9.79 5.41 10.23
N PHE A 91 9.84 4.25 10.89
CA PHE A 91 8.65 3.46 11.21
C PHE A 91 7.82 4.11 12.32
N LEU A 92 6.51 3.99 12.18
CA LEU A 92 5.53 4.23 13.22
C LEU A 92 5.31 2.92 13.99
N LYS A 93 5.34 2.94 15.32
CA LYS A 93 4.75 1.83 16.11
C LYS A 93 3.36 2.22 16.51
N VAL A 94 2.40 1.38 16.19
CA VAL A 94 1.00 1.56 16.57
C VAL A 94 0.67 0.61 17.69
N ILE A 95 0.08 1.13 18.76
CA ILE A 95 -0.45 0.36 19.89
C ILE A 95 -1.97 0.44 19.84
N ILE A 96 -2.62 -0.71 19.74
CA ILE A 96 -4.08 -0.80 19.69
C ILE A 96 -4.65 -0.57 21.09
N THR A 97 -5.59 0.37 21.18
CA THR A 97 -6.25 0.75 22.43
C THR A 97 -7.71 0.33 22.47
N LYS A 98 -8.34 0.10 21.31
CA LYS A 98 -9.74 -0.34 21.23
C LYS A 98 -10.02 -1.06 19.92
N VAL A 99 -10.94 -2.03 19.97
CA VAL A 99 -11.49 -2.74 18.80
C VAL A 99 -12.99 -2.92 19.00
N THR A 100 -13.78 -2.71 17.95
CA THR A 100 -15.24 -2.87 17.95
C THR A 100 -15.67 -3.57 16.66
N PRO A 101 -16.39 -4.72 16.72
CA PRO A 101 -16.73 -5.47 17.93
C PRO A 101 -15.48 -6.02 18.64
N THR A 102 -15.57 -6.23 19.95
CA THR A 102 -14.46 -6.82 20.72
C THR A 102 -14.19 -8.25 20.24
N THR A 103 -12.90 -8.56 20.05
CA THR A 103 -12.42 -9.90 19.66
C THR A 103 -11.25 -10.30 20.57
N ASP A 104 -11.12 -11.60 20.84
CA ASP A 104 -9.98 -12.14 21.59
C ASP A 104 -8.68 -12.18 20.75
N GLU A 105 -8.79 -12.05 19.43
CA GLU A 105 -7.66 -12.05 18.51
C GLU A 105 -6.81 -10.77 18.62
N ILE A 106 -7.47 -9.63 18.81
CA ILE A 106 -6.83 -8.31 18.91
C ILE A 106 -7.04 -7.77 20.31
N LYS A 107 -6.03 -7.95 21.16
CA LYS A 107 -6.05 -7.46 22.54
C LYS A 107 -6.06 -5.93 22.59
N THR A 108 -6.81 -5.37 23.53
CA THR A 108 -6.91 -3.91 23.74
C THR A 108 -6.24 -3.44 25.04
N ASP A 109 -5.45 -4.31 25.68
CA ASP A 109 -4.72 -4.04 26.92
C ASP A 109 -3.35 -3.35 26.69
N GLY A 110 -3.09 -2.89 25.47
CA GLY A 110 -1.82 -2.31 25.05
C GLY A 110 -0.74 -3.34 24.67
N SER A 111 -1.03 -4.65 24.77
CA SER A 111 -0.09 -5.68 24.29
C SER A 111 -0.17 -5.92 22.78
N ALA A 112 -1.22 -5.45 22.11
CA ALA A 112 -1.35 -5.53 20.66
C ALA A 112 -0.72 -4.34 19.97
N TRP A 113 0.29 -4.59 19.13
CA TRP A 113 1.00 -3.57 18.38
C TRP A 113 1.52 -4.10 17.02
N PHE A 114 1.80 -3.18 16.11
CA PHE A 114 2.47 -3.44 14.83
C PHE A 114 3.22 -2.19 14.37
N TYR A 115 4.18 -2.35 13.46
CA TYR A 115 4.81 -1.20 12.80
C TYR A 115 4.09 -0.80 11.50
N ALA A 116 4.24 0.46 11.11
CA ALA A 116 3.84 0.97 9.81
C ALA A 116 4.90 1.92 9.26
N LEU A 117 4.94 2.09 7.95
CA LEU A 117 5.85 3.00 7.26
C LEU A 117 5.05 3.93 6.36
N GLU A 118 5.05 5.23 6.69
CA GLU A 118 4.31 6.24 5.94
C GLU A 118 5.22 6.97 4.95
N VAL A 119 4.74 7.13 3.72
CA VAL A 119 5.17 8.17 2.80
C VAL A 119 4.11 9.27 2.81
N PRO A 120 4.39 10.44 3.42
CA PRO A 120 3.41 11.49 3.58
C PRO A 120 2.65 11.84 2.29
N GLY A 121 1.32 11.65 2.31
CA GLY A 121 0.45 11.97 1.17
C GLY A 121 0.54 11.02 -0.03
N MET A 122 1.24 9.89 0.11
CA MET A 122 1.44 8.94 -0.99
C MET A 122 0.98 7.53 -0.59
N ALA A 123 1.61 6.93 0.41
CA ALA A 123 1.34 5.55 0.82
C ALA A 123 1.59 5.32 2.31
N MET A 124 1.04 4.22 2.83
CA MET A 124 1.35 3.70 4.15
C MET A 124 1.38 2.18 4.07
N ILE A 125 2.49 1.58 4.51
CA ILE A 125 2.67 0.13 4.52
C ILE A 125 2.57 -0.35 5.95
N ILE A 126 1.62 -1.24 6.24
CA ILE A 126 1.34 -1.72 7.58
C ILE A 126 1.86 -3.14 7.73
N LYS A 127 2.34 -3.43 8.95
CA LYS A 127 2.65 -4.77 9.48
C LYS A 127 3.89 -5.44 8.88
N PRO A 128 5.07 -4.79 8.93
CA PRO A 128 6.32 -5.49 8.67
C PRO A 128 6.72 -6.42 9.84
N GLU A 129 6.23 -6.14 11.05
CA GLU A 129 6.46 -6.89 12.29
C GLU A 129 5.44 -6.45 13.35
N GLY A 130 5.09 -7.33 14.29
CA GLY A 130 4.11 -7.01 15.34
C GLY A 130 3.64 -8.22 16.13
N SER A 131 2.87 -7.95 17.19
CA SER A 131 2.21 -9.00 17.97
C SER A 131 0.95 -9.55 17.30
N ILE A 132 0.50 -8.93 16.20
CA ILE A 132 -0.67 -9.32 15.42
C ILE A 132 -0.19 -10.00 14.13
N LYS A 133 -0.70 -11.20 13.84
CA LYS A 133 -0.29 -12.01 12.69
C LYS A 133 -1.10 -11.68 11.44
N GLY A 134 -0.49 -11.85 10.26
CA GLY A 134 -1.14 -11.73 8.93
C GLY A 134 -0.30 -10.90 7.94
N ASP A 135 -0.83 -10.72 6.72
CA ASP A 135 -0.10 -10.14 5.59
C ASP A 135 0.14 -8.62 5.69
N VAL A 136 1.07 -8.13 4.86
CA VAL A 136 1.31 -6.69 4.64
C VAL A 136 0.03 -6.06 4.11
N ILE A 137 -0.33 -4.91 4.68
CA ILE A 137 -1.39 -4.07 4.12
C ILE A 137 -0.73 -2.87 3.47
N ALA A 138 -0.84 -2.78 2.15
CA ALA A 138 -0.46 -1.58 1.42
C ALA A 138 -1.67 -0.64 1.37
N LEU A 139 -1.50 0.59 1.84
CA LEU A 139 -2.50 1.63 1.75
C LEU A 139 -1.92 2.81 0.99
N VAL A 140 -2.79 3.58 0.38
CA VAL A 140 -2.42 4.75 -0.39
C VAL A 140 -3.25 5.94 0.09
N ALA A 141 -2.67 7.14 0.11
CA ALA A 141 -3.36 8.33 0.60
C ALA A 141 -4.62 8.62 -0.23
N GLN A 142 -5.72 9.00 0.42
CA GLN A 142 -6.95 9.34 -0.30
C GLN A 142 -6.68 10.45 -1.32
N GLY A 143 -7.07 10.21 -2.58
CA GLY A 143 -6.84 11.12 -3.69
C GLY A 143 -8.11 11.81 -4.17
N ASP A 144 -8.07 12.23 -5.44
CA ASP A 144 -9.22 12.71 -6.17
C ASP A 144 -9.27 12.08 -7.56
N CYS A 145 -10.47 12.04 -8.16
CA CYS A 145 -10.62 11.43 -9.48
C CYS A 145 -9.89 12.21 -10.60
N SER A 146 -9.57 13.48 -10.37
CA SER A 146 -8.95 14.33 -11.40
C SER A 146 -7.46 14.07 -11.58
N SER A 147 -6.79 13.51 -10.57
CA SER A 147 -5.36 13.19 -10.59
C SER A 147 -5.02 11.82 -11.20
N ILE A 148 -6.04 10.99 -11.43
CA ILE A 148 -5.94 9.61 -11.95
C ILE A 148 -5.21 9.53 -13.31
N PRO A 149 -5.51 10.34 -14.34
CA PRO A 149 -4.91 10.12 -15.66
C PRO A 149 -3.38 10.23 -15.68
N GLY A 150 -2.74 9.39 -16.47
CA GLY A 150 -1.29 9.33 -16.65
C GLY A 150 -0.77 7.92 -16.89
N THR A 151 0.55 7.81 -16.97
CA THR A 151 1.24 6.52 -17.07
C THR A 151 1.76 6.11 -15.70
N TYR A 152 1.61 4.85 -15.34
CA TYR A 152 2.04 4.27 -14.06
C TYR A 152 2.90 3.04 -14.34
N ASN A 153 4.10 2.98 -13.78
CA ASN A 153 4.88 1.75 -13.75
C ASN A 153 4.37 0.90 -12.59
N TYR A 154 4.18 -0.40 -12.80
CA TYR A 154 3.59 -1.26 -11.80
C TYR A 154 4.39 -2.52 -11.54
N ILE A 155 4.22 -3.04 -10.33
CA ILE A 155 4.69 -4.34 -9.87
C ILE A 155 3.48 -5.15 -9.42
N ILE A 156 3.47 -6.44 -9.75
CA ILE A 156 2.47 -7.40 -9.27
C ILE A 156 2.85 -7.81 -7.85
N ALA A 157 1.91 -7.60 -6.93
CA ALA A 157 1.93 -8.23 -5.61
C ALA A 157 1.43 -9.67 -5.78
N ALA A 158 2.28 -10.65 -5.48
CA ALA A 158 2.03 -12.06 -5.76
C ALA A 158 0.69 -12.55 -5.19
N PRO A 159 -0.09 -13.34 -5.94
CA PRO A 159 -1.31 -13.97 -5.44
C PRO A 159 -1.07 -14.94 -4.28
N GLY A 160 -2.08 -15.10 -3.43
CA GLY A 160 -2.03 -15.70 -2.09
C GLY A 160 -1.62 -17.18 -1.95
N ASP A 161 -1.25 -17.88 -3.03
CA ASP A 161 -0.54 -19.17 -2.92
C ASP A 161 0.84 -19.05 -3.61
N ARG A 162 1.87 -18.86 -2.78
CA ARG A 162 3.27 -18.71 -3.18
C ARG A 162 3.72 -19.79 -4.17
N SER A 163 3.13 -20.99 -4.08
CA SER A 163 3.55 -22.15 -4.87
C SER A 163 3.16 -22.08 -6.35
N THR A 164 2.31 -21.14 -6.75
CA THR A 164 1.73 -21.10 -8.10
C THR A 164 2.19 -19.92 -8.95
N TYR A 165 2.63 -18.81 -8.33
CA TYR A 165 3.10 -17.63 -9.04
C TYR A 165 4.60 -17.66 -9.22
N ASN A 166 5.06 -17.60 -10.46
CA ASN A 166 6.46 -17.55 -10.82
C ASN A 166 6.77 -16.24 -11.56
N PRO A 167 7.42 -15.24 -10.93
CA PRO A 167 7.68 -13.96 -11.56
C PRO A 167 8.68 -14.02 -12.72
N VAL A 168 9.39 -15.15 -12.89
CA VAL A 168 10.26 -15.41 -14.05
C VAL A 168 9.45 -15.60 -15.32
N SER A 169 8.34 -16.33 -15.24
CA SER A 169 7.52 -16.69 -16.41
C SER A 169 6.18 -15.97 -16.48
N ASP A 170 5.63 -15.56 -15.35
CA ASP A 170 4.36 -14.88 -15.22
C ASP A 170 4.54 -13.37 -15.25
N GLU A 171 3.43 -12.64 -15.46
CA GLU A 171 3.43 -11.19 -15.38
C GLU A 171 3.91 -10.71 -14.01
N ALA A 172 5.00 -9.94 -13.99
CA ALA A 172 5.62 -9.44 -12.76
C ALA A 172 5.66 -7.91 -12.70
N PHE A 173 5.81 -7.25 -13.84
CA PHE A 173 5.86 -5.80 -13.92
C PHE A 173 5.34 -5.28 -15.26
N GLY A 174 5.10 -3.97 -15.33
CA GLY A 174 4.68 -3.33 -16.56
C GLY A 174 4.41 -1.86 -16.42
N TYR A 175 3.66 -1.33 -17.37
CA TYR A 175 3.09 0.01 -17.26
C TYR A 175 1.62 0.03 -17.68
N LEU A 176 0.88 0.92 -17.03
CA LEU A 176 -0.53 1.19 -17.28
C LEU A 176 -0.68 2.65 -17.69
N GLU A 177 -1.34 2.88 -18.82
CA GLU A 177 -1.80 4.18 -19.28
C GLU A 177 -3.28 4.33 -18.94
N VAL A 178 -3.57 5.32 -18.11
CA VAL A 178 -4.92 5.67 -17.70
C VAL A 178 -5.32 6.97 -18.38
N SER A 179 -6.36 6.91 -19.20
CA SER A 179 -6.84 8.05 -19.99
C SER A 179 -8.31 8.33 -19.73
N ASN A 180 -8.70 9.61 -19.76
CA ASN A 180 -10.09 10.00 -19.61
C ASN A 180 -10.93 9.49 -20.79
N ASN A 181 -12.07 8.88 -20.47
CA ASN A 181 -13.07 8.41 -21.43
C ASN A 181 -14.47 8.82 -20.96
N GLY A 182 -14.80 10.11 -21.12
CA GLY A 182 -16.05 10.68 -20.60
C GLY A 182 -16.03 10.76 -19.07
N SER A 183 -16.98 10.09 -18.41
CA SER A 183 -17.03 9.94 -16.94
C SER A 183 -16.16 8.81 -16.39
N ASN A 184 -15.57 8.02 -17.27
CA ASN A 184 -14.83 6.80 -16.94
C ASN A 184 -13.37 6.93 -17.39
N TYR A 185 -12.57 5.90 -17.14
CA TYR A 185 -11.19 5.80 -17.57
C TYR A 185 -11.00 4.60 -18.50
N ALA A 186 -10.34 4.83 -19.62
CA ALA A 186 -9.83 3.78 -20.47
C ALA A 186 -8.44 3.37 -19.97
N LEU A 187 -8.23 2.06 -19.90
CA LEU A 187 -6.99 1.45 -19.45
C LEU A 187 -6.31 0.77 -20.64
N ALA A 188 -5.05 1.11 -20.86
CA ALA A 188 -4.17 0.42 -21.80
C ALA A 188 -2.84 0.18 -21.10
N GLY A 189 -2.01 -0.73 -21.60
CA GLY A 189 -0.73 -0.96 -20.96
C GLY A 189 0.06 -2.05 -21.63
N PHE A 190 1.20 -2.36 -21.03
CA PHE A 190 2.09 -3.41 -21.47
C PHE A 190 2.69 -4.11 -20.28
N LYS A 191 2.86 -5.42 -20.39
CA LYS A 191 3.30 -6.29 -19.31
C LYS A 191 4.53 -7.09 -19.66
N PHE A 192 5.25 -7.52 -18.63
CA PHE A 192 6.51 -8.25 -18.71
C PHE A 192 6.66 -9.22 -17.53
N SER A 193 7.27 -10.38 -17.80
CA SER A 193 7.87 -11.27 -16.81
C SER A 193 9.33 -10.87 -16.54
N LEU A 194 9.93 -11.29 -15.42
CA LEU A 194 11.30 -10.90 -15.07
C LEU A 194 12.36 -11.48 -16.02
N ASP A 195 12.08 -12.59 -16.71
CA ASP A 195 12.95 -13.11 -17.76
C ASP A 195 13.00 -12.22 -19.03
N CYS A 196 12.27 -11.10 -19.07
CA CYS A 196 12.42 -10.08 -20.11
C CYS A 196 13.63 -9.16 -19.92
N ILE A 197 14.17 -9.12 -18.72
CA ILE A 197 15.25 -8.19 -18.37
C ILE A 197 16.54 -8.68 -19.05
N ASP A 198 17.40 -7.74 -19.42
CA ASP A 198 18.70 -7.99 -20.06
C ASP A 198 18.65 -8.85 -21.34
N GLY A 199 17.54 -8.76 -22.08
CA GLY A 199 17.38 -9.45 -23.36
C GLY A 199 17.10 -10.96 -23.21
N GLY A 200 16.57 -11.38 -22.06
CA GLY A 200 16.12 -12.75 -21.84
C GLY A 200 14.90 -13.15 -22.68
N ASN A 201 14.32 -14.30 -22.35
CA ASN A 201 13.33 -14.97 -23.20
C ASN A 201 11.97 -14.26 -23.27
N CYS A 202 11.65 -13.40 -22.31
CA CYS A 202 10.35 -12.70 -22.26
C CYS A 202 9.15 -13.65 -22.34
N THR A 203 9.07 -14.65 -21.45
CA THR A 203 8.00 -15.67 -21.49
C THR A 203 6.61 -15.04 -21.49
N THR A 204 6.38 -14.03 -20.64
CA THR A 204 5.18 -13.20 -20.67
C THR A 204 5.54 -11.78 -21.09
N THR A 205 5.10 -11.38 -22.28
CA THR A 205 5.24 -9.99 -22.73
C THR A 205 4.13 -9.60 -23.71
N GLY A 206 3.70 -8.34 -23.69
CA GLY A 206 2.73 -7.84 -24.67
C GLY A 206 1.80 -6.76 -24.13
N PRO A 207 0.92 -6.23 -25.00
CA PRO A 207 -0.12 -5.30 -24.59
C PRO A 207 -1.12 -5.98 -23.63
N ILE A 208 -1.59 -5.23 -22.64
CA ILE A 208 -2.68 -5.67 -21.77
C ILE A 208 -4.00 -5.51 -22.54
N ASN A 209 -4.60 -6.63 -22.94
CA ASN A 209 -5.82 -6.64 -23.76
C ASN A 209 -7.06 -6.86 -22.90
N GLY A 210 -8.19 -6.30 -23.33
CA GLY A 210 -9.50 -6.62 -22.76
C GLY A 210 -9.79 -6.01 -21.39
N LEU A 211 -9.04 -4.98 -20.96
CA LEU A 211 -9.34 -4.28 -19.72
C LEU A 211 -10.70 -3.57 -19.81
N PRO A 212 -11.64 -3.84 -18.89
CA PRO A 212 -12.87 -3.08 -18.80
C PRO A 212 -12.59 -1.61 -18.47
N THR A 213 -13.55 -0.73 -18.74
CA THR A 213 -13.44 0.67 -18.32
C THR A 213 -13.48 0.78 -16.80
N ALA A 214 -12.53 1.53 -16.24
CA ALA A 214 -12.52 1.90 -14.84
C ALA A 214 -13.47 3.09 -14.58
N THR A 215 -14.11 3.11 -13.42
CA THR A 215 -14.96 4.25 -12.98
C THR A 215 -14.45 4.75 -11.64
N CYS A 216 -14.30 6.06 -11.48
CA CYS A 216 -14.01 6.63 -10.16
C CYS A 216 -15.32 6.90 -9.40
N VAL A 217 -15.45 6.33 -8.21
CA VAL A 217 -16.67 6.44 -7.38
C VAL A 217 -16.58 7.58 -6.37
N GLY A 218 -15.40 8.15 -6.17
CA GLY A 218 -15.16 9.34 -5.36
C GLY A 218 -13.84 9.27 -4.61
N GLY A 219 -13.24 10.41 -4.28
CA GLY A 219 -12.02 10.44 -3.46
C GLY A 219 -10.84 9.63 -4.01
N GLY A 220 -10.75 9.44 -5.34
CA GLY A 220 -9.70 8.65 -6.01
C GLY A 220 -9.92 7.13 -5.99
N GLU A 221 -11.04 6.66 -5.44
CA GLU A 221 -11.44 5.25 -5.43
C GLU A 221 -11.93 4.84 -6.83
N VAL A 222 -11.39 3.74 -7.35
CA VAL A 222 -11.62 3.26 -8.70
C VAL A 222 -12.10 1.82 -8.68
N VAL A 223 -13.18 1.56 -9.41
CA VAL A 223 -13.78 0.24 -9.56
C VAL A 223 -13.75 -0.16 -11.03
N ILE A 224 -13.36 -1.41 -11.29
CA ILE A 224 -13.44 -2.07 -12.58
C ILE A 224 -14.55 -3.11 -12.50
N LYS A 225 -15.54 -3.00 -13.40
CA LYS A 225 -16.65 -3.95 -13.50
C LYS A 225 -16.61 -4.70 -14.82
N ASP A 226 -16.88 -6.01 -14.75
CA ASP A 226 -17.09 -6.87 -15.92
C ASP A 226 -18.38 -7.68 -15.74
N GLY A 227 -19.24 -7.70 -16.76
CA GLY A 227 -20.53 -8.39 -16.71
C GLY A 227 -21.47 -7.95 -15.58
N GLY A 228 -21.26 -6.78 -14.97
CA GLY A 228 -22.02 -6.27 -13.82
C GLY A 228 -21.39 -6.56 -12.44
N ASN A 229 -20.33 -7.37 -12.38
CA ASN A 229 -19.61 -7.69 -11.15
C ASN A 229 -18.34 -6.85 -11.02
N THR A 230 -17.98 -6.47 -9.79
CA THR A 230 -16.67 -5.86 -9.52
C THR A 230 -15.60 -6.94 -9.67
N VAL A 231 -14.62 -6.67 -10.52
CA VAL A 231 -13.48 -7.59 -10.77
C VAL A 231 -12.15 -7.02 -10.28
N ALA A 232 -12.08 -5.70 -10.09
CA ALA A 232 -10.98 -5.07 -9.40
C ALA A 232 -11.42 -3.77 -8.75
N GLU A 233 -10.76 -3.44 -7.66
CA GLU A 233 -10.97 -2.20 -6.91
C GLU A 233 -9.63 -1.64 -6.47
N GLY A 234 -9.56 -0.33 -6.31
CA GLY A 234 -8.33 0.29 -5.88
C GLY A 234 -8.46 1.77 -5.60
N GLN A 235 -7.33 2.35 -5.25
CA GLN A 235 -7.24 3.74 -4.86
C GLN A 235 -6.09 4.41 -5.61
N PHE A 236 -6.37 5.59 -6.14
CA PHE A 236 -5.40 6.49 -6.74
C PHE A 236 -5.18 7.69 -5.83
N THR A 237 -3.95 8.17 -5.79
CA THR A 237 -3.56 9.28 -4.92
C THR A 237 -3.10 10.47 -5.74
N ASN A 238 -3.29 11.67 -5.19
CA ASN A 238 -2.71 12.88 -5.74
C ASN A 238 -1.17 12.87 -5.69
N GLY A 239 -0.62 12.03 -4.81
CA GLY A 239 0.81 11.75 -4.73
C GLY A 239 1.36 10.96 -5.91
N GLY A 240 0.50 10.41 -6.79
CA GLY A 240 0.93 9.59 -7.93
C GLY A 240 1.10 8.11 -7.61
N VAL A 241 0.43 7.63 -6.56
CA VAL A 241 0.42 6.22 -6.19
C VAL A 241 -0.92 5.60 -6.59
N MET A 242 -0.89 4.35 -7.03
CA MET A 242 -2.06 3.54 -7.32
C MET A 242 -1.87 2.16 -6.69
N MET A 243 -2.92 1.65 -6.06
CA MET A 243 -3.00 0.25 -5.67
C MET A 243 -4.33 -0.31 -6.16
N MET A 244 -4.30 -1.49 -6.76
CA MET A 244 -5.47 -2.22 -7.24
C MET A 244 -5.42 -3.65 -6.71
N ASP A 245 -6.58 -4.21 -6.44
CA ASP A 245 -6.77 -5.57 -5.96
C ASP A 245 -7.83 -6.28 -6.79
N PHE A 246 -7.59 -7.55 -7.07
CA PHE A 246 -8.31 -8.34 -8.06
C PHE A 246 -9.02 -9.56 -7.47
N GLY A 247 -8.80 -9.89 -6.20
CA GLY A 247 -9.41 -11.07 -5.61
C GLY A 247 -8.68 -11.54 -4.39
N TYR A 248 -9.44 -12.10 -3.44
CA TYR A 248 -8.84 -13.10 -2.56
C TYR A 248 -8.13 -14.15 -3.42
N GLY A 249 -6.81 -14.25 -3.22
CA GLY A 249 -5.96 -15.17 -3.98
C GLY A 249 -5.63 -14.75 -5.42
N ASN A 250 -6.11 -13.62 -5.94
CA ASN A 250 -5.77 -13.14 -7.29
C ASN A 250 -4.60 -12.14 -7.29
N GLY A 251 -4.12 -11.74 -6.11
CA GLY A 251 -3.03 -10.79 -5.97
C GLY A 251 -3.47 -9.35 -6.21
N GLY A 252 -2.48 -8.46 -6.28
CA GLY A 252 -2.70 -7.02 -6.42
C GLY A 252 -1.67 -6.37 -7.33
N VAL A 253 -1.94 -5.11 -7.65
CA VAL A 253 -1.00 -4.23 -8.35
C VAL A 253 -0.67 -3.06 -7.45
N PHE A 254 0.62 -2.79 -7.28
CA PHE A 254 1.09 -1.52 -6.75
C PHE A 254 1.80 -0.78 -7.88
N ALA A 255 1.28 0.39 -8.25
CA ALA A 255 1.81 1.20 -9.33
C ALA A 255 2.14 2.62 -8.88
N LEU A 256 3.16 3.18 -9.54
CA LEU A 256 3.69 4.50 -9.27
C LEU A 256 3.73 5.31 -10.57
N LYS A 257 3.24 6.54 -10.51
CA LYS A 257 3.14 7.43 -11.66
C LYS A 257 4.51 7.68 -12.25
N ALA A 258 4.64 7.41 -13.54
CA ALA A 258 5.86 7.65 -14.29
C ALA A 258 6.16 9.15 -14.30
N GLY A 259 7.44 9.50 -14.12
CA GLY A 259 7.85 10.90 -14.05
C GLY A 259 9.32 11.09 -14.37
N ALA A 260 9.63 12.15 -15.10
CA ALA A 260 10.99 12.47 -15.55
C ALA A 260 11.97 12.79 -14.39
N ALA A 261 11.46 13.07 -13.19
CA ALA A 261 12.27 13.27 -12.00
C ALA A 261 12.87 11.95 -11.46
N ALA A 262 12.22 10.82 -11.72
CA ALA A 262 12.68 9.51 -11.31
C ALA A 262 13.74 9.00 -12.29
N THR A 263 15.00 9.17 -11.90
CA THR A 263 16.21 8.87 -12.68
C THR A 263 17.23 8.14 -11.81
N LYS A 264 18.27 7.57 -12.44
CA LYS A 264 19.36 6.90 -11.70
C LYS A 264 20.00 7.84 -10.67
N ALA A 265 20.22 9.10 -11.05
CA ALA A 265 20.75 10.14 -10.17
C ALA A 265 19.84 10.47 -8.97
N SER A 266 18.52 10.24 -9.08
CA SER A 266 17.59 10.49 -7.98
C SER A 266 17.71 9.50 -6.82
N LEU A 267 18.40 8.36 -7.02
CA LEU A 267 18.72 7.38 -5.98
C LEU A 267 20.00 7.76 -5.21
N LEU A 268 20.93 8.47 -5.85
CA LEU A 268 22.29 8.69 -5.34
C LEU A 268 22.29 9.33 -3.94
N GLY A 269 22.96 8.68 -2.98
CA GLY A 269 23.16 9.21 -1.64
C GLY A 269 21.91 9.20 -0.77
N ASN A 270 20.84 8.54 -1.21
CA ASN A 270 19.62 8.39 -0.42
C ASN A 270 19.62 7.04 0.31
N THR A 271 19.06 7.07 1.52
CA THR A 271 18.74 5.90 2.32
C THR A 271 17.23 5.74 2.39
N TYR A 272 16.79 4.49 2.34
CA TYR A 272 15.39 4.09 2.36
C TYR A 272 15.17 3.14 3.53
N ALA A 273 14.05 3.31 4.23
CA ALA A 273 13.48 2.27 5.07
C ALA A 273 12.43 1.52 4.26
N GLY A 274 12.19 0.26 4.55
CA GLY A 274 11.21 -0.51 3.80
C GLY A 274 10.89 -1.86 4.39
N VAL A 275 10.09 -2.60 3.63
CA VAL A 275 9.62 -3.92 3.99
C VAL A 275 9.97 -4.86 2.85
N ALA A 276 10.69 -5.93 3.17
CA ALA A 276 10.80 -7.09 2.32
C ALA A 276 9.62 -8.02 2.60
N TYR A 277 8.85 -8.34 1.56
CA TYR A 277 7.72 -9.26 1.60
C TYR A 277 8.10 -10.53 0.83
N MET A 278 7.76 -11.69 1.40
CA MET A 278 8.16 -13.00 0.89
C MET A 278 9.69 -13.17 0.79
N PRO A 279 10.44 -12.95 1.90
CA PRO A 279 11.88 -13.14 1.88
C PRO A 279 12.29 -14.62 1.70
N LYS A 280 13.47 -14.85 1.11
CA LYS A 280 14.06 -16.16 0.80
C LYS A 280 14.07 -17.16 1.97
N ASN A 281 14.32 -16.72 3.20
CA ASN A 281 14.75 -17.62 4.29
C ASN A 281 14.09 -17.40 5.68
N ASN A 282 12.94 -16.73 5.81
CA ASN A 282 12.34 -16.50 7.13
C ASN A 282 10.96 -17.16 7.31
N ASN A 283 10.70 -17.63 8.54
CA ASN A 283 9.36 -18.02 8.99
C ASN A 283 8.37 -16.84 8.97
N ASP A 284 8.89 -15.61 8.93
CA ASP A 284 8.11 -14.38 8.84
C ASP A 284 7.81 -14.05 7.38
N GLN A 285 6.55 -13.66 7.12
CA GLN A 285 6.13 -13.24 5.79
C GLN A 285 6.75 -11.89 5.36
N THR A 286 7.34 -11.16 6.31
CA THR A 286 7.86 -9.81 6.16
C THR A 286 9.14 -9.57 6.96
N VAL A 287 10.04 -8.72 6.47
CA VAL A 287 11.25 -8.27 7.17
C VAL A 287 11.44 -6.77 6.98
N PRO A 288 11.57 -5.97 8.05
CA PRO A 288 11.90 -4.55 7.95
C PRO A 288 13.37 -4.39 7.55
N VAL A 289 13.64 -3.53 6.57
CA VAL A 289 14.97 -3.35 5.97
C VAL A 289 15.33 -1.88 5.77
N GLN A 290 16.62 -1.59 5.74
CA GLN A 290 17.18 -0.32 5.29
C GLN A 290 18.03 -0.54 4.04
N LEU A 291 17.85 0.26 3.00
CA LEU A 291 18.61 0.20 1.74
C LEU A 291 19.25 1.56 1.45
N SER A 292 20.55 1.59 1.20
CA SER A 292 21.26 2.85 0.84
C SER A 292 21.88 2.75 -0.54
N PHE A 293 21.76 3.81 -1.34
CA PHE A 293 22.29 3.86 -2.70
C PHE A 293 23.52 4.74 -2.82
N PHE A 294 24.53 4.24 -3.53
CA PHE A 294 25.76 4.95 -3.86
C PHE A 294 26.22 4.62 -5.27
N GLU A 295 27.11 5.45 -5.80
CA GLU A 295 27.79 5.19 -7.07
C GLU A 295 29.17 4.60 -6.78
N ASN A 296 29.52 3.49 -7.43
CA ASN A 296 30.85 2.90 -7.30
C ASN A 296 31.87 3.59 -8.22
N ASP A 297 33.15 3.20 -8.12
CA ASP A 297 34.24 3.77 -8.93
C ASP A 297 34.09 3.57 -10.45
N LEU A 298 33.18 2.67 -10.87
CA LEU A 298 32.88 2.40 -12.28
C LEU A 298 31.66 3.18 -12.80
N GLY A 299 31.03 4.01 -11.95
CA GLY A 299 29.82 4.76 -12.29
C GLY A 299 28.52 3.96 -12.19
N ASN A 300 28.56 2.76 -11.60
CA ASN A 300 27.38 1.93 -11.41
C ASN A 300 26.65 2.36 -10.12
N MET A 301 25.32 2.44 -10.20
CA MET A 301 24.47 2.70 -9.03
C MET A 301 24.22 1.39 -8.30
N ILE A 302 24.63 1.34 -7.03
CA ILE A 302 24.55 0.16 -6.17
C ILE A 302 23.73 0.51 -4.94
N GLY A 303 22.78 -0.35 -4.59
CA GLY A 303 22.07 -0.36 -3.31
C GLY A 303 22.61 -1.45 -2.39
N THR A 304 22.85 -1.15 -1.12
CA THR A 304 23.18 -2.15 -0.08
C THR A 304 22.14 -2.12 1.03
N GLY A 305 21.51 -3.27 1.25
CA GLY A 305 20.31 -3.42 2.08
C GLY A 305 20.54 -4.35 3.26
N TYR A 306 20.11 -3.94 4.45
CA TYR A 306 20.27 -4.72 5.68
C TYR A 306 18.96 -4.79 6.47
N PRO A 307 18.64 -5.93 7.10
CA PRO A 307 17.49 -6.01 7.99
C PRO A 307 17.72 -5.19 9.27
N PHE A 308 16.65 -4.60 9.81
CA PHE A 308 16.71 -3.99 11.14
C PHE A 308 16.81 -5.08 12.22
N THR A 309 17.75 -4.91 13.15
CA THR A 309 17.82 -5.70 14.40
C THR A 309 17.12 -5.00 15.55
N ASP A 310 16.99 -3.68 15.48
CA ASP A 310 16.20 -2.85 16.39
C ASP A 310 15.60 -1.68 15.60
N ILE A 311 14.33 -1.80 15.22
CA ILE A 311 13.59 -0.78 14.45
C ILE A 311 13.47 0.51 15.25
N GLU A 312 13.22 0.43 16.56
CA GLU A 312 12.99 1.61 17.39
C GLU A 312 14.25 2.47 17.52
N LYS A 313 15.43 1.85 17.50
CA LYS A 313 16.72 2.56 17.57
C LYS A 313 17.40 2.76 16.22
N ALA A 314 16.77 2.35 15.12
CA ALA A 314 17.35 2.36 13.78
C ALA A 314 18.69 1.59 13.69
N ILE A 315 18.79 0.45 14.36
CA ILE A 315 19.98 -0.41 14.31
C ILE A 315 19.72 -1.52 13.28
N VAL A 316 20.62 -1.63 12.32
CA VAL A 316 20.60 -2.66 11.28
C VAL A 316 21.63 -3.75 11.57
N SER A 317 21.41 -4.93 11.00
CA SER A 317 22.37 -6.02 11.04
C SER A 317 23.69 -5.62 10.38
N ASN A 318 24.80 -6.15 10.92
CA ASN A 318 26.12 -6.06 10.29
C ASN A 318 26.45 -7.32 9.46
N ASP A 319 25.58 -8.33 9.51
CA ASP A 319 25.71 -9.58 8.76
C ASP A 319 25.10 -9.45 7.34
N GLU A 320 25.16 -10.52 6.55
CA GLU A 320 24.76 -10.59 5.13
C GLU A 320 23.50 -9.77 4.81
N GLY A 321 23.63 -8.90 3.80
CA GLY A 321 22.59 -8.01 3.30
C GLY A 321 22.30 -8.25 1.82
N ALA A 322 21.26 -7.58 1.31
CA ALA A 322 20.93 -7.61 -0.11
C ALA A 322 21.73 -6.56 -0.88
N ILE A 323 22.19 -6.89 -2.08
CA ILE A 323 22.84 -5.96 -3.00
C ILE A 323 21.92 -5.75 -4.20
N VAL A 324 21.68 -4.50 -4.56
CA VAL A 324 20.88 -4.12 -5.73
C VAL A 324 21.79 -3.42 -6.73
N LEU A 325 21.85 -3.90 -7.96
CA LEU A 325 22.52 -3.25 -9.07
C LEU A 325 21.46 -2.60 -9.95
N VAL A 326 21.53 -1.28 -10.09
CA VAL A 326 20.61 -0.53 -10.94
C VAL A 326 21.29 -0.28 -12.27
N ASP A 327 20.77 -0.88 -13.33
CA ASP A 327 21.30 -0.73 -14.68
C ASP A 327 20.73 0.54 -15.31
N ASP A 328 19.40 0.68 -15.29
CA ASP A 328 18.70 1.79 -15.91
C ASP A 328 17.50 2.30 -15.10
N VAL A 329 17.21 3.59 -15.24
CA VAL A 329 16.00 4.23 -14.70
C VAL A 329 15.43 5.19 -15.72
N ILE A 330 14.30 4.83 -16.33
CA ILE A 330 13.61 5.66 -17.33
C ILE A 330 12.21 5.97 -16.84
N ASN A 331 11.94 7.26 -16.59
CA ASN A 331 10.63 7.77 -16.14
C ASN A 331 10.06 6.97 -14.96
N GLY A 332 10.91 6.59 -14.01
CA GLY A 332 10.51 5.81 -12.84
C GLY A 332 10.39 4.30 -13.06
N ARG A 333 10.67 3.76 -14.25
CA ARG A 333 10.90 2.33 -14.40
C ARG A 333 12.37 2.04 -14.15
N VAL A 334 12.66 1.23 -13.15
CA VAL A 334 14.00 0.81 -12.74
C VAL A 334 14.20 -0.63 -13.19
N LEU A 335 15.33 -0.92 -13.82
CA LEU A 335 15.73 -2.27 -14.18
C LEU A 335 17.13 -2.56 -13.65
N GLY A 336 17.36 -3.81 -13.30
CA GLY A 336 18.70 -4.33 -13.11
C GLY A 336 18.69 -5.69 -12.45
N SER A 337 19.52 -5.87 -11.43
CA SER A 337 19.64 -7.15 -10.73
C SER A 337 19.75 -6.99 -9.21
N MET A 338 19.46 -8.08 -8.51
CA MET A 338 19.49 -8.16 -7.06
C MET A 338 20.21 -9.43 -6.65
N ASN A 339 20.99 -9.34 -5.59
CA ASN A 339 21.62 -10.47 -4.94
C ASN A 339 21.20 -10.52 -3.46
N PHE A 340 20.78 -11.69 -3.00
CA PHE A 340 20.27 -11.93 -1.65
C PHE A 340 21.31 -12.50 -0.68
N ASP A 341 22.47 -12.95 -1.18
CA ASP A 341 23.59 -13.44 -0.39
C ASP A 341 24.93 -13.06 -1.05
N GLU A 342 26.03 -12.98 -0.31
CA GLU A 342 27.31 -12.58 -0.91
C GLU A 342 27.87 -13.62 -1.92
N PHE A 343 27.20 -14.76 -2.13
CA PHE A 343 27.85 -15.97 -2.65
C PHE A 343 27.42 -16.51 -4.02
N SER A 344 26.29 -16.13 -4.66
CA SER A 344 26.16 -16.32 -6.13
C SER A 344 24.83 -15.94 -6.79
N ASP A 345 23.73 -15.87 -6.06
CA ASP A 345 22.41 -15.89 -6.70
C ASP A 345 21.98 -14.47 -7.10
N VAL A 346 22.36 -14.07 -8.31
CA VAL A 346 21.97 -12.80 -8.91
C VAL A 346 20.71 -13.00 -9.74
N SER A 347 19.61 -12.40 -9.30
CA SER A 347 18.32 -12.44 -9.97
C SER A 347 18.03 -11.11 -10.66
N PRO A 348 17.43 -11.11 -11.86
CA PRO A 348 16.85 -9.90 -12.44
C PRO A 348 15.84 -9.24 -11.50
N MET A 349 15.75 -7.91 -11.58
CA MET A 349 14.78 -7.13 -10.82
C MET A 349 14.21 -6.00 -11.65
N ALA A 350 12.91 -5.77 -11.46
CA ALA A 350 12.22 -4.59 -11.97
C ALA A 350 11.63 -3.82 -10.79
N ALA A 351 11.66 -2.50 -10.88
CA ALA A 351 11.04 -1.64 -9.89
C ALA A 351 10.30 -0.46 -10.53
N ALA A 352 9.29 0.01 -9.82
CA ALA A 352 8.69 1.32 -10.03
C ALA A 352 9.27 2.28 -8.99
N LEU A 353 9.65 3.48 -9.42
CA LEU A 353 10.20 4.56 -8.60
C LEU A 353 9.41 5.84 -8.86
N LEU A 354 9.00 6.49 -7.78
CA LEU A 354 8.35 7.79 -7.81
C LEU A 354 9.10 8.77 -6.94
N VAL A 355 9.39 9.92 -7.54
CA VAL A 355 10.07 11.05 -6.91
C VAL A 355 9.13 12.23 -6.91
N ASN A 356 8.69 12.66 -5.73
CA ASN A 356 7.83 13.82 -5.54
C ASN A 356 8.43 14.76 -4.49
N GLY A 357 9.25 15.70 -4.96
CA GLY A 357 10.06 16.54 -4.08
C GLY A 357 11.06 15.69 -3.28
N ASN A 358 11.01 15.82 -1.95
CA ASN A 358 11.85 15.02 -1.04
C ASN A 358 11.28 13.62 -0.76
N ASN A 359 9.98 13.40 -1.02
CA ASN A 359 9.37 12.11 -0.81
C ASN A 359 9.68 11.19 -2.00
N GLN A 360 10.14 9.98 -1.70
CA GLN A 360 10.33 8.95 -2.71
C GLN A 360 9.80 7.63 -2.22
N ILE A 361 9.19 6.88 -3.13
CA ILE A 361 8.75 5.51 -2.92
C ILE A 361 9.25 4.66 -4.09
N MET A 362 9.70 3.45 -3.76
CA MET A 362 10.10 2.45 -4.75
C MET A 362 9.50 1.11 -4.38
N ILE A 363 8.93 0.42 -5.35
CA ILE A 363 8.48 -0.98 -5.21
C ILE A 363 9.22 -1.81 -6.21
N LEU A 364 9.79 -2.91 -5.77
CA LEU A 364 10.66 -3.78 -6.53
C LEU A 364 10.14 -5.21 -6.48
N SER A 365 10.22 -5.93 -7.59
CA SER A 365 10.05 -7.37 -7.67
C SER A 365 11.32 -8.04 -8.18
N SER A 366 11.65 -9.16 -7.56
CA SER A 366 12.70 -10.11 -7.94
C SER A 366 12.29 -11.51 -7.46
N TYR A 367 13.21 -12.48 -7.43
CA TYR A 367 12.94 -13.86 -7.02
C TYR A 367 14.19 -14.57 -6.53
N ASP A 368 14.04 -15.67 -5.80
CA ASP A 368 15.17 -16.56 -5.47
C ASP A 368 15.53 -17.46 -6.68
N GLU A 369 16.77 -17.42 -7.16
CA GLU A 369 17.21 -18.23 -8.32
C GLU A 369 17.06 -19.75 -8.11
N LYS A 370 17.06 -20.24 -6.87
CA LYS A 370 16.98 -21.69 -6.60
C LYS A 370 15.54 -22.18 -6.55
N SER A 371 14.64 -21.48 -5.87
CA SER A 371 13.24 -21.88 -5.71
C SER A 371 12.27 -21.21 -6.67
N TYR A 372 12.67 -20.09 -7.29
CA TYR A 372 11.81 -19.14 -8.01
C TYR A 372 10.75 -18.48 -7.13
N ASP A 373 10.90 -18.55 -5.81
CA ASP A 373 9.99 -17.86 -4.91
C ASP A 373 10.07 -16.35 -5.13
N PRO A 374 8.93 -15.66 -5.25
CA PRO A 374 8.90 -14.22 -5.48
C PRO A 374 9.44 -13.46 -4.27
N PHE A 375 10.10 -12.33 -4.55
CA PHE A 375 10.60 -11.40 -3.55
C PHE A 375 10.14 -9.99 -3.90
N ILE A 376 9.54 -9.28 -2.94
CA ILE A 376 9.05 -7.91 -3.14
C ILE A 376 9.67 -6.99 -2.09
N LEU A 377 10.17 -5.83 -2.52
CA LEU A 377 10.54 -4.73 -1.62
C LEU A 377 9.61 -3.55 -1.82
N ILE A 378 9.20 -2.95 -0.71
CA ILE A 378 8.56 -1.63 -0.70
C ILE A 378 9.44 -0.70 0.14
N LEU A 379 9.95 0.35 -0.48
CA LEU A 379 11.00 1.23 0.06
C LEU A 379 10.54 2.67 0.05
N VAL A 380 10.84 3.38 1.13
CA VAL A 380 10.47 4.77 1.37
C VAL A 380 11.73 5.53 1.76
N LYS A 381 12.01 6.63 1.06
CA LYS A 381 13.17 7.47 1.37
C LYS A 381 13.06 8.03 2.79
N GLN A 382 14.15 7.90 3.56
CA GLN A 382 14.33 8.56 4.84
C GLN A 382 14.76 10.02 4.61
N ASN A 383 14.27 10.92 5.47
CA ASN A 383 14.54 12.36 5.40
C ASN A 383 15.75 12.77 6.23
#